data_AF-A0A368EWG2-F1
#
_entry.id   AF-A0A368EWG2-F1
#
_cell.length_a   1.000
_cell.length_b   1.000
_cell.length_c   1.000
_cell.angle_alpha   90.00
_cell.angle_beta   90.00
_cell.angle_gamma   90.00
#
_symmetry.space_group_name_H-M   'P 1'
#
loop_
_entity.id
_entity.type
_entity.pdbx_description
1 polymer ?
#
loop_
_entity_poly.entity_id
_entity_poly.type
_entity_poly.pdbx_seq_one_letter_code
_entity_poly.pdbx_strand_id
1 'polypeptide(L)'
;MAANYIVKNTPFGNEFLRKWAEQEFKQPPSWNGYDQGGLMMLLLELLIPDAVKEYAVCNKYWRNGSNYKTYMATVMCVRLALGATTVWLGKIHIYRKGEAFARDGWITNEE
;
A
#
# COMPACT_ATOMS: atom_id res chain seq x y z
N MET A 1 -7.93 -3.48 -4.33
CA MET A 1 -8.62 -2.21 -4.07
C MET A 1 -8.20 -1.62 -2.73
N ALA A 2 -7.81 -0.36 -2.72
CA ALA A 2 -7.55 0.41 -1.50
C ALA A 2 -8.85 1.12 -1.08
N ALA A 3 -9.71 0.42 -0.33
CA ALA A 3 -11.08 0.88 -0.09
C ALA A 3 -11.21 1.97 1.00
N ASN A 4 -10.27 2.05 1.95
CA ASN A 4 -10.49 2.78 3.20
C ASN A 4 -9.31 3.70 3.53
N TYR A 5 -9.47 5.00 3.27
CA TYR A 5 -8.48 6.02 3.61
C TYR A 5 -9.16 7.39 3.77
N ILE A 6 -8.51 8.28 4.50
CA ILE A 6 -8.88 9.69 4.59
C ILE A 6 -7.62 10.51 4.31
N VAL A 7 -7.67 11.38 3.31
CA VAL A 7 -6.59 12.31 3.00
C VAL A 7 -7.02 13.71 3.43
N LYS A 8 -6.23 14.35 4.31
CA LYS A 8 -6.46 15.74 4.71
C LYS A 8 -6.06 16.68 3.57
N ASN A 9 -6.89 17.69 3.29
CA ASN A 9 -6.57 18.75 2.33
C ASN A 9 -5.40 19.61 2.84
N THR A 10 -4.19 19.20 2.46
CA THR A 10 -2.91 19.79 2.86
C THR A 10 -1.97 19.67 1.67
N PRO A 11 -0.87 20.46 1.60
CA PRO A 11 0.13 20.30 0.54
C PRO A 11 0.64 18.86 0.42
N PHE A 12 0.92 18.21 1.55
CA PHE A 12 1.32 16.80 1.59
C PHE A 12 0.22 15.87 1.07
N GLY A 13 -1.03 16.04 1.51
CA GLY A 13 -2.15 15.20 1.07
C GLY A 13 -2.41 15.28 -0.43
N ASN A 14 -2.34 16.49 -1.00
CA ASN A 14 -2.49 16.71 -2.44
C ASN A 14 -1.34 16.09 -3.24
N GLU A 15 -0.11 16.24 -2.76
CA GLU A 15 1.05 15.61 -3.39
C GLU A 15 1.02 14.07 -3.27
N PHE A 16 0.59 13.54 -2.13
CA PHE A 16 0.40 12.11 -1.91
C PHE A 16 -0.57 11.51 -2.94
N LEU A 17 -1.74 12.14 -3.13
CA LEU A 17 -2.73 11.70 -4.12
C LEU A 17 -2.19 11.76 -5.55
N ARG A 18 -1.44 12.82 -5.90
CA ARG A 18 -0.79 12.93 -7.22
C ARG A 18 0.22 11.81 -7.44
N LYS A 19 1.12 11.56 -6.48
CA LYS A 19 2.12 10.48 -6.55
C LYS A 19 1.47 9.10 -6.59
N TRP A 20 0.31 8.93 -5.96
CA TRP A 20 -0.42 7.68 -6.02
C TRP A 20 -1.07 7.48 -7.40
N ALA A 21 -1.66 8.52 -7.99
CA ALA A 21 -2.15 8.47 -9.37
C ALA A 21 -1.02 8.13 -10.37
N GLU A 22 0.19 8.68 -10.17
CA GLU A 22 1.36 8.35 -11.01
C GLU A 22 1.75 6.85 -10.97
N GLN A 23 1.34 6.10 -9.94
CA GLN A 23 1.60 4.66 -9.88
C GLN A 23 0.80 3.86 -10.91
N GLU A 24 -0.28 4.41 -11.45
CA GLU A 24 -1.06 3.79 -12.54
C GLU A 24 -0.17 3.43 -13.73
N PHE A 25 0.77 4.30 -14.07
CA PHE A 25 1.69 4.12 -15.20
C PHE A 25 2.89 3.22 -14.89
N LYS A 26 3.02 2.74 -13.65
CA LYS A 26 4.11 1.86 -13.20
C LYS A 26 3.64 0.42 -12.95
N GLN A 27 2.33 0.16 -13.07
CA GLN A 27 1.77 -1.16 -12.77
C GLN A 27 2.32 -2.22 -13.75
N PRO A 28 2.70 -3.41 -13.24
CA PRO A 28 3.07 -4.51 -14.12
C PRO A 28 1.83 -5.03 -14.87
N PRO A 29 2.01 -5.63 -16.07
CA PRO A 29 0.91 -6.21 -16.84
C PRO A 29 0.33 -7.50 -16.21
N SER A 30 0.97 -7.99 -15.15
CA SER A 30 0.59 -9.18 -14.40
C SER A 30 -0.43 -8.84 -13.30
N TRP A 31 -0.82 -9.80 -12.46
CA TRP A 31 -1.80 -9.56 -11.40
C TRP A 31 -1.22 -8.63 -10.33
N ASN A 32 -1.68 -7.38 -10.34
CA ASN A 32 -1.01 -6.27 -9.67
C ASN A 32 -1.82 -5.62 -8.53
N GLY A 33 -3.09 -6.01 -8.35
CA GLY A 33 -3.97 -5.45 -7.32
C GLY A 33 -4.35 -3.98 -7.51
N TYR A 34 -4.14 -3.44 -8.72
CA TYR A 34 -4.50 -2.09 -9.16
C TYR A 34 -4.00 -0.98 -8.22
N ASP A 35 -4.91 -0.10 -7.81
CA ASP A 35 -4.71 1.00 -6.86
C ASP A 35 -3.99 0.57 -5.58
N GLN A 36 -4.33 -0.59 -5.01
CA GLN A 36 -3.71 -1.13 -3.80
C GLN A 36 -2.25 -1.51 -4.05
N GLY A 37 -1.94 -2.12 -5.20
CA GLY A 37 -0.56 -2.45 -5.56
C GLY A 37 0.32 -1.21 -5.65
N GLY A 38 -0.15 -0.20 -6.40
CA GLY A 38 0.52 1.09 -6.51
C GLY A 38 0.68 1.78 -5.15
N LEU A 39 -0.35 1.73 -4.30
CA LEU A 39 -0.29 2.30 -2.95
C LEU A 39 0.82 1.65 -2.12
N MET A 40 0.90 0.32 -2.11
CA MET A 40 1.89 -0.43 -1.33
C MET A 40 3.33 -0.05 -1.74
N MET A 41 3.59 0.07 -3.05
CA MET A 41 4.91 0.48 -3.53
C MET A 41 5.22 1.95 -3.20
N LEU A 42 4.25 2.85 -3.35
CA LEU A 42 4.41 4.26 -2.97
C LEU A 42 4.71 4.43 -1.47
N LEU A 43 4.08 3.63 -0.60
CA LEU A 43 4.33 3.72 0.85
C LEU A 43 5.79 3.42 1.18
N LEU A 44 6.43 2.47 0.51
CA LEU A 44 7.87 2.22 0.69
C LEU A 44 8.71 3.42 0.25
N GLU A 45 8.47 3.93 -0.97
CA GLU A 45 9.19 5.09 -1.52
C GLU A 45 9.07 6.33 -0.61
N LEU A 46 7.90 6.54 -0.01
CA LEU A 46 7.58 7.74 0.74
C LEU A 46 8.00 7.70 2.21
N LEU A 47 7.88 6.52 2.83
CA LEU A 47 8.02 6.36 4.29
C LEU A 47 9.39 5.83 4.70
N ILE A 48 10.01 5.00 3.86
CA ILE A 48 11.32 4.39 4.12
C ILE A 48 12.17 4.38 2.83
N PRO A 49 12.52 5.56 2.26
CA PRO A 49 13.21 5.67 0.97
C PRO A 49 14.57 4.97 0.94
N ASP A 50 15.23 4.84 2.09
CA ASP A 50 16.55 4.20 2.21
C ASP A 50 16.48 2.66 2.19
N ALA A 51 15.28 2.07 2.30
CA ALA A 51 15.02 0.63 2.27
C ALA A 51 15.00 0.09 0.82
N VAL A 52 16.07 0.37 0.07
CA VAL A 52 16.18 0.07 -1.37
C VAL A 52 16.11 -1.44 -1.64
N LYS A 53 16.67 -2.26 -0.74
CA LYS A 53 16.66 -3.73 -0.88
C LYS A 53 15.26 -4.29 -0.67
N GLU A 54 14.57 -3.83 0.35
CA GLU A 54 13.19 -4.19 0.68
C GLU A 54 12.27 -3.79 -0.48
N TYR A 55 12.42 -2.57 -1.00
CA TYR A 55 11.69 -2.12 -2.18
C TYR A 55 11.90 -3.05 -3.37
N ALA A 56 13.15 -3.41 -3.70
CA ALA A 56 13.46 -4.30 -4.82
C ALA A 56 12.82 -5.68 -4.65
N VAL A 57 12.83 -6.23 -3.43
CA VAL A 57 12.20 -7.51 -3.11
C VAL A 57 10.67 -7.43 -3.25
N CYS A 58 10.03 -6.41 -2.67
CA CYS A 58 8.58 -6.25 -2.76
C CYS A 58 8.13 -5.99 -4.20
N ASN A 59 8.90 -5.20 -4.97
CA ASN A 59 8.64 -4.96 -6.38
C ASN A 59 8.75 -6.26 -7.22
N LYS A 60 9.70 -7.14 -6.88
CA LYS A 60 9.81 -8.47 -7.53
C LYS A 60 8.55 -9.31 -7.31
N TYR A 61 8.01 -9.34 -6.09
CA TYR A 61 6.74 -10.02 -5.82
C TYR A 61 5.59 -9.38 -6.59
N TRP A 62 5.56 -8.04 -6.66
CA TRP A 62 4.51 -7.31 -7.36
C TRP A 62 4.50 -7.60 -8.85
N ARG A 63 5.66 -7.53 -9.51
CA ARG A 63 5.79 -7.79 -10.95
C ARG A 63 5.52 -9.24 -11.35
N ASN A 64 5.73 -10.18 -10.42
CA ASN A 64 5.54 -11.62 -10.66
C ASN A 64 4.19 -12.16 -10.15
N GLY A 65 3.30 -11.29 -9.66
CA GLY A 65 1.97 -11.69 -9.23
C GLY A 65 1.16 -12.29 -10.38
N SER A 66 0.58 -13.46 -10.16
CA SER A 66 -0.20 -14.19 -11.18
C SER A 66 -1.68 -14.35 -10.82
N ASN A 67 -2.02 -14.17 -9.56
CA ASN A 67 -3.37 -14.22 -9.02
C ASN A 67 -3.41 -13.51 -7.66
N TYR A 68 -4.59 -13.45 -7.04
CA TYR A 68 -4.77 -12.81 -5.74
C TYR A 68 -3.80 -13.35 -4.67
N LYS A 69 -3.63 -14.67 -4.57
CA LYS A 69 -2.78 -15.30 -3.55
C LYS A 69 -1.31 -14.92 -3.72
N THR A 70 -0.80 -14.92 -4.96
CA THR A 70 0.59 -14.54 -5.23
C THR A 70 0.82 -13.04 -5.09
N TYR A 71 -0.16 -12.20 -5.45
CA TYR A 71 -0.11 -10.76 -5.22
C TYR A 71 -0.04 -10.39 -3.74
N MET A 72 -0.74 -11.13 -2.86
CA MET A 72 -0.70 -10.87 -1.41
C MET A 72 0.72 -10.98 -0.82
N ALA A 73 1.66 -11.66 -1.49
CA ALA A 73 3.08 -11.63 -1.10
C ALA A 73 3.65 -10.20 -1.14
N THR A 74 3.23 -9.37 -2.09
CA THR A 74 3.60 -7.94 -2.17
C THR A 74 3.10 -7.18 -0.95
N VAL A 75 1.80 -7.32 -0.64
CA VAL A 75 1.17 -6.64 0.51
C VAL A 75 1.87 -7.04 1.80
N MET A 76 2.16 -8.33 1.98
CA MET A 76 2.88 -8.83 3.15
C MET A 76 4.31 -8.31 3.21
N CYS A 77 5.02 -8.28 2.08
CA CYS A 77 6.39 -7.74 1.99
C CYS A 77 6.45 -6.28 2.44
N VAL A 78 5.56 -5.43 1.93
CA VAL A 78 5.49 -4.00 2.31
C VAL A 78 5.18 -3.85 3.80
N ARG A 79 4.22 -4.61 4.34
CA ARG A 79 3.89 -4.56 5.77
C ARG A 79 5.06 -4.98 6.65
N LEU A 80 5.82 -5.99 6.24
CA LEU A 80 7.02 -6.43 6.97
C LEU A 80 8.12 -5.38 6.92
N ALA A 81 8.33 -4.72 5.77
CA ALA A 81 9.32 -3.66 5.62
C ALA A 81 8.99 -2.41 6.46
N LEU A 82 7.71 -2.02 6.53
CA LEU A 82 7.25 -0.92 7.40
C LEU A 82 7.32 -1.28 8.90
N GLY A 83 7.25 -2.58 9.21
CA GLY A 83 7.35 -3.12 10.56
C GLY A 83 6.20 -2.69 11.47
N ALA A 84 6.51 -2.45 12.75
CA ALA A 84 5.54 -2.03 13.76
C ALA A 84 5.20 -0.53 13.70
N THR A 85 5.88 0.25 12.86
CA THR A 85 5.66 1.68 12.74
C THR A 85 4.31 1.95 12.10
N THR A 86 3.46 2.69 12.80
CA THR A 86 2.13 3.08 12.30
C THR A 86 1.97 4.59 12.14
N VAL A 87 2.88 5.39 12.70
CA VAL A 87 2.79 6.86 12.69
C VAL A 87 4.06 7.46 12.10
N TRP A 88 3.90 8.16 10.98
CA TRP A 88 4.91 9.05 10.42
C TRP A 88 4.41 10.47 10.58
N LEU A 89 5.00 11.22 11.51
CA LEU A 89 4.57 12.57 11.88
C LEU A 89 4.49 13.49 10.65
N GLY A 90 3.36 14.17 10.52
CA GLY A 90 3.08 15.07 9.38
C GLY A 90 2.85 14.37 8.04
N LYS A 91 2.90 13.02 7.99
CA LYS A 91 2.72 12.23 6.77
C LYS A 91 1.51 11.30 6.88
N ILE A 92 1.72 10.06 7.35
CA ILE A 92 0.74 8.96 7.29
C ILE A 92 0.53 8.37 8.68
N HIS A 93 -0.73 8.04 8.98
CA HIS A 93 -1.12 7.26 10.15
C HIS A 93 -1.90 6.03 9.69
N ILE A 94 -1.38 4.84 10.00
CA ILE A 94 -1.99 3.55 9.68
C ILE A 94 -2.67 3.01 10.94
N TYR A 95 -4.00 2.91 10.93
CA TYR A 95 -4.75 2.33 12.03
C TYR A 95 -4.52 0.82 12.14
N ARG A 96 -4.57 0.30 13.36
CA ARG A 96 -4.54 -1.16 13.57
C ARG A 96 -5.83 -1.79 13.05
N LYS A 97 -5.77 -3.09 12.78
CA LYS A 97 -6.95 -3.86 12.35
C LYS A 97 -8.06 -3.71 13.39
N GLY A 98 -9.27 -3.35 12.95
CA GLY A 98 -10.45 -3.20 13.80
C GLY A 98 -10.60 -1.84 14.49
N GLU A 99 -9.61 -0.95 14.40
CA GLU A 99 -9.64 0.39 15.03
C GLU A 99 -10.03 1.51 14.05
N ALA A 100 -10.16 1.20 12.75
CA ALA A 100 -10.55 2.14 11.72
C ALA A 100 -12.08 2.19 11.49
N PHE A 101 -12.52 3.08 10.61
CA PHE A 101 -13.93 3.34 10.28
C PHE A 101 -14.54 2.34 9.27
N ALA A 102 -13.79 1.32 8.85
CA ALA A 102 -14.25 0.32 7.89
C ALA A 102 -13.77 -1.09 8.27
N ARG A 103 -14.60 -2.08 7.95
CA ARG A 103 -14.32 -3.51 8.16
C ARG A 103 -14.44 -4.26 6.85
N ASP A 104 -13.54 -5.22 6.65
CA ASP A 104 -13.57 -6.11 5.49
C ASP A 104 -14.71 -7.12 5.64
N GLY A 105 -15.45 -7.40 4.57
CA GLY A 105 -16.57 -8.35 4.56
C GLY A 105 -16.17 -9.75 5.01
N TRP A 106 -14.91 -10.14 4.75
CA TRP A 106 -14.33 -11.38 5.25
C TRP A 106 -14.32 -11.47 6.78
N ILE A 107 -14.20 -10.33 7.47
CA ILE A 107 -14.19 -10.27 8.95
C ILE A 107 -15.62 -10.28 9.51
N THR A 108 -16.62 -9.89 8.72
CA THR A 108 -18.02 -9.81 9.13
C THR A 108 -18.87 -10.98 8.64
N ASN A 109 -18.29 -11.99 7.96
CA ASN A 109 -19.00 -13.09 7.30
C ASN A 109 -20.02 -12.60 6.25
N GLU A 110 -19.73 -11.46 5.62
CA GLU A 110 -20.48 -10.93 4.50
C GLU A 110 -19.67 -11.23 3.22
N GLU A 111 -19.98 -12.35 2.56
CA GLU A 111 -19.52 -12.70 1.20
C GLU A 111 -20.60 -12.39 0.16
#